data_AF-A0A671RWX1-F1
#
_entry.id   AF-A0A671RWX1-F1
#
_cell.length_a   1.000
_cell.length_b   1.000
_cell.length_c   1.000
_cell.angle_alpha   90.00
_cell.angle_beta   90.00
_cell.angle_gamma   90.00
#
_symmetry.space_group_name_H-M   'P 1'
#
loop_
_entity.id
_entity.type
_entity.pdbx_description
1 polymer ?
#
loop_
_entity_poly.entity_id
_entity_poly.type
_entity_poly.pdbx_seq_one_letter_code
_entity_poly.pdbx_strand_id
1 'polypeptide(L)'
;MPTPLLFLHFLPSSALMCVRFSQCREFVYVPSFLNWTEAQRYCRQRYTDLATFDDQVDHNELLKTAGMESFWLGLYRTTGFGAFVWSDQRNAALLRCSFNILRKTRASV
;
A
#
# COMPACT_ATOMS: atom_id res chain seq x y z
N MET A 1 4.86 -56.78 -30.80
CA MET A 1 3.96 -56.39 -31.91
C MET A 1 2.55 -56.51 -31.36
N PRO A 2 1.74 -55.45 -31.17
CA PRO A 2 1.73 -54.15 -31.84
C PRO A 2 2.08 -52.95 -30.92
N THR A 3 2.11 -51.77 -31.53
CA THR A 3 2.69 -50.48 -31.14
C THR A 3 1.77 -49.57 -30.29
N PRO A 4 2.31 -48.49 -29.69
CA PRO A 4 1.63 -47.63 -28.72
C PRO A 4 0.99 -46.38 -29.37
N LEU A 5 -0.19 -45.99 -28.89
CA LEU A 5 -0.83 -44.69 -29.11
C LEU A 5 -1.28 -44.22 -27.71
N LEU A 6 -0.49 -43.48 -26.92
CA LEU A 6 -0.26 -42.03 -27.01
C LEU A 6 -1.45 -41.27 -27.60
N PHE A 7 -2.32 -40.78 -26.73
CA PHE A 7 -2.67 -39.35 -26.58
C PHE A 7 -3.63 -39.25 -25.38
N LEU A 8 -3.10 -39.51 -24.17
CA LEU A 8 -3.65 -38.79 -23.01
C LEU A 8 -3.26 -37.34 -23.26
N HIS A 9 -4.21 -36.59 -23.81
CA HIS A 9 -4.07 -35.16 -24.01
C HIS A 9 -3.61 -34.56 -22.69
N PHE A 10 -2.36 -34.11 -22.70
CA PHE A 10 -1.84 -33.15 -21.75
C PHE A 10 -2.85 -32.00 -21.72
N LEU A 11 -3.67 -31.94 -20.68
CA LEU A 11 -4.35 -30.70 -20.32
C LEU A 11 -3.24 -29.66 -20.20
N PRO A 12 -3.27 -28.57 -20.98
CA PRO A 12 -2.20 -27.59 -20.94
C PRO A 12 -2.10 -27.06 -19.51
N SER A 13 -0.96 -27.38 -18.92
CA SER A 13 -0.46 -26.89 -17.65
C SER A 13 -0.28 -25.38 -17.71
N SER A 14 -1.35 -24.59 -17.56
CA SER A 14 -1.21 -23.13 -17.43
C SER A 14 -2.47 -22.37 -16.97
N ALA A 15 -3.48 -23.05 -16.41
CA ALA A 15 -4.61 -22.36 -15.76
C ALA A 15 -4.50 -22.29 -14.22
N LEU A 16 -3.40 -22.77 -13.65
CA LEU A 16 -2.88 -22.31 -12.36
C LEU A 16 -1.62 -21.46 -12.61
N MET A 17 -1.72 -20.50 -13.53
CA MET A 17 -0.88 -19.32 -13.37
C MET A 17 -1.33 -18.73 -12.04
N CYS A 18 -0.46 -18.80 -11.02
CA CYS A 18 -0.64 -18.02 -9.81
C CYS A 18 -1.06 -16.62 -10.27
N VAL A 19 -2.33 -16.25 -10.08
CA VAL A 19 -2.63 -14.87 -9.81
C VAL A 19 -1.86 -14.65 -8.53
N ARG A 20 -0.60 -14.22 -8.68
CA ARG A 20 0.13 -13.58 -7.61
C ARG A 20 -0.93 -12.65 -7.05
N PHE A 21 -1.32 -12.87 -5.80
CA PHE A 21 -1.91 -11.84 -4.96
C PHE A 21 -0.83 -10.74 -4.87
N SER A 22 -0.53 -10.09 -6.00
CA SER A 22 0.10 -8.80 -6.05
C SER A 22 -0.96 -7.95 -5.40
N GLN A 23 -0.71 -7.65 -4.14
CA GLN A 23 -1.55 -6.84 -3.30
C GLN A 23 -1.57 -5.46 -3.97
N CYS A 24 -2.51 -5.23 -4.89
CA CYS A 24 -2.63 -3.94 -5.57
C CYS A 24 -3.06 -2.92 -4.53
N ARG A 25 -2.10 -2.10 -4.10
CA ARG A 25 -2.37 -0.95 -3.26
C ARG A 25 -2.73 0.21 -4.17
N GLU A 26 -3.87 0.81 -3.90
CA GLU A 26 -4.27 2.06 -4.51
C GLU A 26 -4.08 3.19 -3.49
N PHE A 27 -3.56 4.32 -3.96
CA PHE A 27 -3.33 5.50 -3.16
C PHE A 27 -4.28 6.61 -3.59
N VAL A 28 -4.78 7.38 -2.62
CA VAL A 28 -5.60 8.57 -2.85
C VAL A 28 -4.98 9.75 -2.13
N TYR A 29 -4.73 10.82 -2.88
CA TYR A 29 -4.32 12.09 -2.29
C TYR A 29 -5.53 12.94 -1.94
N VAL A 30 -5.58 13.43 -0.71
CA VAL A 30 -6.63 14.31 -0.20
C VAL A 30 -6.04 15.71 0.06
N PRO A 31 -6.44 16.73 -0.72
CA PRO A 31 -5.90 18.08 -0.60
C PRO A 31 -6.56 18.82 0.58
N SER A 32 -6.28 18.43 1.81
CA SER A 32 -6.75 19.12 3.01
C SER A 32 -5.71 19.19 4.11
N PHE A 33 -5.61 20.34 4.76
CA PHE A 33 -4.58 20.59 5.74
C PHE A 33 -4.99 20.10 7.13
N LEU A 34 -4.58 18.89 7.46
CA LEU A 34 -4.86 18.23 8.75
C LEU A 34 -3.55 17.95 9.49
N ASN A 35 -3.59 17.87 10.83
CA ASN A 35 -2.46 17.27 11.56
C ASN A 35 -2.48 15.73 11.40
N TRP A 36 -1.38 15.06 11.74
CA TRP A 36 -1.26 13.60 11.53
C TRP A 36 -2.43 12.81 12.14
N THR A 37 -2.83 13.15 13.37
CA THR A 37 -3.91 12.46 14.10
C THR A 37 -5.27 12.68 13.43
N GLU A 38 -5.52 13.89 12.93
CA GLU A 38 -6.75 14.21 12.17
C GLU A 38 -6.76 13.52 10.82
N ALA A 39 -5.64 13.54 10.10
CA ALA A 39 -5.47 12.87 8.82
C ALA A 39 -5.70 11.36 8.96
N GLN A 40 -5.10 10.73 9.98
CA GLN A 40 -5.31 9.32 10.29
C GLN A 40 -6.78 9.01 10.58
N ARG A 41 -7.43 9.83 11.42
CA ARG A 41 -8.83 9.65 11.76
C ARG A 41 -9.72 9.75 10.52
N TYR A 42 -9.49 10.76 9.68
CA TYR A 42 -10.22 10.94 8.43
C TYR A 42 -10.04 9.71 7.53
N CYS A 43 -8.79 9.28 7.37
CA CYS A 43 -8.43 8.12 6.58
C CYS A 43 -9.16 6.86 7.03
N ARG A 44 -9.22 6.58 8.33
CA ARG A 44 -9.96 5.42 8.88
C ARG A 44 -11.48 5.54 8.79
N GLN A 45 -12.02 6.74 8.61
CA GLN A 45 -13.46 6.97 8.46
C GLN A 45 -13.94 6.85 7.01
N ARG A 46 -13.07 7.11 6.03
CA ARG A 46 -13.44 7.18 4.60
C ARG A 46 -12.71 6.19 3.70
N TYR A 47 -11.57 5.70 4.16
CA TYR A 47 -10.66 4.80 3.46
C TYR A 47 -10.19 3.73 4.46
N THR A 48 -8.97 3.21 4.28
CA THR A 48 -8.39 2.26 5.24
C THR A 48 -7.60 2.95 6.35
N ASP A 49 -6.49 3.59 6.00
CA ASP A 49 -5.56 4.28 6.91
C ASP A 49 -4.70 5.24 6.08
N LEU A 50 -3.81 5.97 6.75
CA LEU A 50 -2.75 6.71 6.09
C LEU A 50 -1.86 5.77 5.27
N ALA A 51 -1.28 6.31 4.20
CA ALA A 51 -0.49 5.54 3.26
C ALA A 51 0.77 4.95 3.91
N THR A 52 1.02 3.69 3.58
CA THR A 52 2.18 2.89 3.96
C THR A 52 2.72 2.25 2.68
N PHE A 53 4.01 1.97 2.64
CA PHE A 53 4.67 1.33 1.49
C PHE A 53 5.68 0.31 2.01
N ASP A 54 5.78 -0.83 1.32
CA ASP A 54 6.76 -1.86 1.69
C ASP A 54 7.89 -2.00 0.65
N ASP A 55 7.65 -1.57 -0.59
CA ASP A 55 8.62 -1.65 -1.67
C ASP A 55 8.72 -0.35 -2.49
N GLN A 56 9.67 -0.34 -3.43
CA GLN A 56 9.91 0.83 -4.28
C GLN A 56 8.76 1.09 -5.27
N VAL A 57 7.99 0.06 -5.63
CA VAL A 57 6.85 0.20 -6.54
C VAL A 57 5.75 0.99 -5.84
N ASP A 58 5.42 0.61 -4.60
CA ASP A 58 4.48 1.34 -3.75
C ASP A 58 4.92 2.78 -3.53
N HIS A 59 6.21 2.99 -3.22
CA HIS A 59 6.77 4.31 -3.00
C HIS A 59 6.64 5.20 -4.25
N ASN A 60 7.00 4.68 -5.43
CA ASN A 60 6.88 5.43 -6.67
C ASN A 60 5.43 5.77 -7.00
N GLU A 61 4.50 4.85 -6.76
CA GLU A 61 3.08 5.07 -7.03
C GLU A 61 2.50 6.13 -6.09
N LEU A 62 2.82 6.03 -4.81
CA LEU A 62 2.48 7.03 -3.79
C LEU A 62 2.98 8.44 -4.16
N LEU A 63 4.23 8.58 -4.62
CA LEU A 63 4.79 9.86 -5.07
C LEU A 63 4.03 10.43 -6.28
N LYS A 64 3.71 9.57 -7.27
CA LYS A 64 2.91 9.97 -8.42
C LYS A 64 1.51 10.45 -8.02
N THR A 65 0.85 9.73 -7.12
CA THR A 65 -0.49 10.09 -6.63
C THR A 65 -0.48 11.40 -5.84
N ALA A 66 0.50 11.57 -4.94
CA ALA A 66 0.57 12.76 -4.10
C ALA A 66 0.91 14.02 -4.90
N GLY A 67 1.72 13.90 -5.97
CA GLY A 67 2.13 15.02 -6.81
C GLY A 67 2.87 16.12 -6.05
N MET A 68 3.38 15.82 -4.85
CA MET A 68 3.97 16.77 -3.91
C MET A 68 5.11 16.12 -3.11
N GLU A 69 6.07 16.95 -2.69
CA GLU A 69 7.24 16.51 -1.91
C GLU A 69 6.96 16.34 -0.41
N SER A 70 5.75 16.59 0.08
CA SER A 70 5.47 16.56 1.52
C SER A 70 4.02 16.23 1.82
N PHE A 71 3.80 15.04 2.38
CA PHE A 71 2.49 14.56 2.80
C PHE A 71 2.60 13.62 4.01
N TRP A 72 1.48 13.44 4.72
CA TRP A 72 1.39 12.51 5.83
C TRP A 72 1.38 11.07 5.35
N LEU A 73 2.26 10.27 5.96
CA LEU A 73 2.31 8.82 5.87
C LEU A 73 1.83 8.19 7.17
N GLY A 74 1.51 6.90 7.13
CA GLY A 74 1.12 6.10 8.29
C GLY A 74 2.25 5.87 9.30
N LEU A 75 3.42 6.49 9.14
CA LEU A 75 4.56 6.28 10.02
C LEU A 75 4.38 7.08 11.31
N TYR A 76 4.43 6.41 12.46
CA TYR A 76 4.41 7.07 13.77
C TYR A 76 5.44 6.45 14.72
N ARG A 77 5.80 7.20 15.76
CA ARG A 77 6.78 6.75 16.75
C ARG A 77 6.07 6.23 18.01
N THR A 78 6.47 5.07 18.48
CA THR A 78 6.06 4.58 19.80
C THR A 78 6.85 5.33 20.90
N THR A 79 6.25 5.53 22.08
CA THR A 79 6.70 6.53 23.09
C THR A 79 8.21 6.51 23.45
N GLY A 80 8.75 7.69 23.82
CA GLY A 80 10.10 7.89 24.40
C GLY A 80 11.27 7.63 23.45
N PHE A 81 11.58 6.34 23.24
CA PHE A 81 12.66 5.83 22.41
C PHE A 81 12.18 4.78 21.39
N GLY A 82 10.87 4.66 21.20
CA GLY A 82 10.28 3.61 20.37
C GLY A 82 10.63 3.68 18.88
N ALA A 83 10.55 2.52 18.25
CA ALA A 83 10.71 2.35 16.82
C ALA A 83 9.60 3.09 16.06
N PHE A 84 9.89 3.47 14.82
CA PHE A 84 8.86 3.86 13.88
C PHE A 84 8.05 2.62 13.49
N VAL A 85 6.74 2.75 13.53
CA VAL A 85 5.79 1.69 13.21
C VAL A 85 4.76 2.26 12.25
N TRP A 86 4.30 1.43 11.32
CA TRP A 86 3.19 1.77 10.43
C TRP A 86 1.85 1.74 11.16
N SER A 87 0.97 2.67 10.80
CA SER A 87 -0.38 2.79 11.35
C SER A 87 -1.34 1.77 10.76
N ASP A 88 -1.04 1.25 9.57
CA ASP A 88 -1.83 0.17 8.99
C ASP A 88 -1.65 -1.07 9.87
N GLN A 89 -2.76 -1.59 10.39
CA GLN A 89 -2.78 -2.70 11.35
C GLN A 89 -2.44 -4.04 10.66
N ARG A 90 -1.47 -4.04 9.73
CA ARG A 90 -1.12 -5.08 8.76
C ARG A 90 -2.30 -5.52 7.89
N ASN A 91 -3.16 -4.57 7.52
CA ASN A 91 -4.24 -4.82 6.57
C ASN A 91 -3.78 -4.52 5.15
N ALA A 92 -3.86 -5.54 4.30
CA ALA A 92 -3.60 -5.54 2.86
C ALA A 92 -4.66 -4.75 2.06
N ALA A 93 -5.11 -3.61 2.58
CA ALA A 93 -6.31 -2.99 2.07
C ALA A 93 -6.10 -2.36 0.69
N LEU A 94 -7.19 -2.37 -0.09
CA LEU A 94 -7.25 -1.88 -1.47
C LEU A 94 -6.91 -0.40 -1.57
N LEU A 95 -7.32 0.43 -0.60
CA LEU A 95 -7.25 1.89 -0.74
C LEU A 95 -6.67 2.58 0.50
N ARG A 96 -5.58 3.34 0.32
CA ARG A 96 -4.87 4.12 1.34
C ARG A 96 -4.85 5.61 0.99
N CYS A 97 -4.83 6.50 1.98
CA CYS A 97 -4.88 7.95 1.74
C CYS A 97 -3.66 8.72 2.27
N SER A 98 -3.38 9.86 1.65
CA SER A 98 -2.34 10.81 2.08
C SER A 98 -2.86 12.24 2.06
N PHE A 99 -2.28 13.11 2.89
CA PHE A 99 -2.68 14.51 3.11
C PHE A 99 -1.48 15.44 3.06
N ASN A 100 -1.66 16.72 2.76
CA ASN A 100 -0.57 17.69 2.77
C ASN A 100 -0.09 18.10 4.18
N ILE A 101 1.13 18.63 4.24
CA ILE A 101 1.78 19.10 5.47
C ILE A 101 1.77 20.64 5.55
N LEU A 102 1.39 21.21 6.70
CA LEU A 102 1.52 22.65 7.00
C LEU A 102 2.77 23.03 7.80
N ARG A 103 3.38 22.10 8.53
CA ARG A 103 4.61 22.32 9.30
C ARG A 103 5.48 21.08 9.23
N LYS A 104 6.72 21.23 8.75
CA LYS A 104 7.72 20.16 8.72
C LYS A 104 7.84 19.57 10.14
N THR A 105 7.35 18.36 10.33
CA THR A 105 7.62 17.56 11.54
C THR A 105 8.28 16.27 11.10
N ARG A 106 9.03 15.66 12.02
CA ARG A 106 10.08 14.64 11.77
C ARG A 106 9.65 13.30 11.12
N ALA A 107 8.42 13.19 10.61
CA ALA A 107 7.87 11.95 10.06
C ALA A 107 7.38 12.08 8.60
N SER A 108 7.90 13.04 7.83
CA SER A 108 7.66 13.17 6.39
C SER A 108 8.85 12.65 5.59
N VAL A 109 8.59 11.92 4.51
CA VAL A 109 9.56 11.67 3.42
C VAL A 109 9.60 12.90 2.54
#